data_AF-A0A2V6FRF8-F1
#
_entry.id   AF-A0A2V6FRF8-F1
#
_cell.length_a   1.000
_cell.length_b   1.000
_cell.length_c   1.000
_cell.angle_alpha   90.00
_cell.angle_beta   90.00
_cell.angle_gamma   90.00
#
_symmetry.space_group_name_H-M   'P 1'
#
loop_
_entity.id
_entity.type
_entity.pdbx_description
1 polymer ?
#
loop_
_entity_poly.entity_id
_entity_poly.type
_entity_poly.pdbx_seq_one_letter_code
_entity_poly.pdbx_strand_id
1 'polypeptide(L)'
;ARNKSLEYLQLDDCSLNFAWRYPRIDIKDISIEDKGKLRIEGEISIERRVLGGTLRLGFTRRYLDWLPRAEEVFNRERGGYLWTTVHLSGTIDEPKQDLSPRIIELFKESPGAYLQLLFRQFEDWLKSVFGGD
;
A
#
# COMPACT_ATOMS: atom_id res chain seq x y z
N ALA A 1 -2.51 -18.37 -17.83
CA ALA A 1 -2.27 -17.98 -16.43
C ALA A 1 -2.90 -16.60 -16.22
N ARG A 2 -4.00 -16.52 -15.48
CA ARG A 2 -4.88 -15.33 -15.42
C ARG A 2 -4.69 -14.61 -14.06
N ASN A 3 -4.40 -13.32 -14.14
CA ASN A 3 -4.40 -12.26 -13.13
C ASN A 3 -3.54 -12.42 -11.88
N LYS A 4 -2.34 -11.81 -11.95
CA LYS A 4 -1.62 -11.23 -10.80
C LYS A 4 -1.87 -9.71 -10.69
N SER A 5 -2.86 -9.16 -11.39
CA SER A 5 -3.19 -7.74 -11.29
C SER A 5 -4.19 -7.50 -10.15
N LEU A 6 -3.97 -6.42 -9.38
CA LEU A 6 -4.89 -5.87 -8.39
C LEU A 6 -5.85 -4.84 -9.03
N GLU A 7 -5.95 -4.84 -10.37
CA GLU A 7 -6.81 -3.94 -11.18
C GLU A 7 -8.28 -3.99 -10.76
N TYR A 8 -8.71 -5.10 -10.15
CA TYR A 8 -10.05 -5.27 -9.59
C TYR A 8 -9.94 -5.78 -8.16
N LEU A 9 -10.25 -4.92 -7.20
CA LEU A 9 -10.44 -5.29 -5.81
C LEU A 9 -11.86 -5.78 -5.60
N GLN A 10 -12.00 -7.04 -5.20
CA GLN A 10 -13.26 -7.55 -4.71
C GLN A 10 -13.31 -7.23 -3.22
N LEU A 11 -14.10 -6.21 -2.84
CA LEU A 11 -14.19 -5.76 -1.46
C LEU A 11 -15.08 -6.73 -0.67
N ASP A 12 -14.48 -7.75 -0.06
CA ASP A 12 -15.16 -8.71 0.83
C ASP A 12 -15.55 -8.06 2.17
N ASP A 13 -14.71 -7.16 2.68
CA ASP A 13 -14.97 -6.32 3.85
C ASP A 13 -14.53 -4.88 3.55
N CYS A 14 -15.35 -3.91 3.92
CA CYS A 14 -15.02 -2.49 3.78
C CYS A 14 -15.79 -1.69 4.84
N SER A 15 -15.06 -1.16 5.80
CA SER A 15 -15.59 -0.27 6.83
C SER A 15 -14.59 0.83 7.16
N LEU A 16 -15.13 1.99 7.54
CA LEU A 16 -14.38 3.14 8.03
C LEU A 16 -15.31 4.04 8.84
N ASN A 17 -14.71 4.82 9.74
CA ASN A 17 -15.36 5.90 10.46
C ASN A 17 -14.91 7.24 9.88
N PHE A 18 -15.86 8.07 9.47
CA PHE A 18 -15.60 9.38 8.88
C PHE A 18 -16.09 10.49 9.81
N ALA A 19 -15.22 11.46 10.12
CA ALA A 19 -15.57 12.66 10.85
C ALA A 19 -15.05 13.90 10.14
N TRP A 20 -15.94 14.85 9.86
CA TRP A 20 -15.58 16.12 9.26
C TRP A 20 -15.84 17.27 10.25
N ARG A 21 -14.76 17.98 10.58
CA ARG A 21 -14.77 19.18 11.43
C ARG A 21 -13.90 20.23 10.76
N TYR A 22 -14.50 21.06 9.92
CA TYR A 22 -13.77 22.04 9.11
C TYR A 22 -12.68 22.78 9.93
N PRO A 23 -11.43 22.86 9.44
CA PRO A 23 -10.93 22.44 8.12
C PRO A 23 -10.30 21.03 8.09
N ARG A 24 -10.70 20.15 9.02
CA ARG A 24 -10.13 18.82 9.23
C ARG A 24 -11.11 17.69 8.92
N ILE A 25 -10.62 16.67 8.23
CA ILE A 25 -11.29 15.40 7.97
C ILE A 25 -10.46 14.33 8.67
N ASP A 26 -11.09 13.51 9.50
CA ASP A 26 -10.51 12.32 10.10
C ASP A 26 -11.22 11.09 9.52
N ILE A 27 -10.45 10.13 9.01
CA ILE A 27 -10.92 8.82 8.57
C ILE A 27 -10.21 7.80 9.44
N LYS A 28 -10.97 7.09 10.27
CA LYS A 28 -10.45 6.17 11.28
C LYS A 28 -11.03 4.80 11.08
N ASP A 29 -10.44 3.83 11.78
CA ASP A 29 -10.93 2.45 11.81
C ASP A 29 -11.12 1.88 10.39
N ILE A 30 -10.23 2.27 9.47
CA ILE A 30 -10.24 1.75 8.10
C ILE A 30 -9.98 0.26 8.21
N SER A 31 -10.88 -0.55 7.64
CA SER A 31 -10.74 -1.99 7.42
C SER A 31 -11.23 -2.28 6.02
N ILE A 32 -10.31 -2.65 5.14
CA ILE A 32 -10.62 -3.05 3.77
C ILE A 32 -9.99 -4.41 3.54
N GLU A 33 -10.74 -5.36 3.00
CA GLU A 33 -10.25 -6.70 2.66
C GLU A 33 -10.71 -7.11 1.27
N ASP A 34 -9.75 -7.59 0.47
CA ASP A 34 -9.98 -8.48 -0.67
C ASP A 34 -9.42 -9.85 -0.27
N LYS A 35 -10.33 -10.76 0.06
CA LYS A 35 -10.03 -11.97 0.81
C LYS A 35 -9.06 -12.86 0.04
N GLY A 36 -7.95 -13.17 0.69
CA GLY A 36 -6.89 -13.99 0.11
C GLY A 36 -5.91 -13.21 -0.79
N LYS A 37 -6.07 -11.89 -0.91
CA LYS A 37 -5.14 -11.02 -1.66
C LYS A 37 -4.51 -9.95 -0.77
N LEU A 38 -5.34 -9.06 -0.21
CA LEU A 38 -4.93 -7.80 0.39
C LEU A 38 -5.85 -7.46 1.56
N ARG A 39 -5.27 -6.90 2.61
CA ARG A 39 -5.99 -6.25 3.71
C ARG A 39 -5.33 -4.91 4.04
N ILE A 40 -6.14 -3.87 4.23
CA ILE A 40 -5.69 -2.53 4.59
C ILE A 40 -6.36 -2.15 5.91
N GLU A 41 -5.56 -1.70 6.87
CA GLU A 41 -6.07 -1.25 8.16
C GLU A 41 -5.39 0.04 8.62
N GLY A 42 -6.13 1.02 9.13
CA GLY A 42 -5.47 2.19 9.71
C GLY A 42 -6.33 3.42 9.82
N GLU A 43 -5.67 4.58 9.77
CA GLU A 43 -6.30 5.88 9.86
C GLU A 43 -5.56 6.91 9.03
N ILE A 44 -6.31 7.86 8.48
CA ILE A 44 -5.81 9.00 7.74
C ILE A 44 -6.50 10.27 8.21
N SER A 45 -5.81 11.39 8.10
CA SER A 45 -6.33 12.71 8.42
C SER A 45 -5.92 13.68 7.32
N ILE A 46 -6.83 14.60 7.03
CA ILE A 46 -6.60 15.69 6.09
C ILE A 46 -6.95 16.98 6.80
N GLU A 47 -5.98 17.87 6.99
CA GLU A 47 -6.22 19.19 7.57
C GLU A 47 -5.64 20.26 6.65
N ARG A 48 -6.49 21.17 6.17
CA ARG A 48 -6.06 22.24 5.25
C ARG A 48 -5.21 21.72 4.08
N ARG A 49 -5.63 20.59 3.48
CA ARG A 49 -4.95 19.85 2.39
C ARG A 49 -3.70 19.06 2.78
N VAL A 50 -3.21 19.18 4.01
CA VAL A 50 -2.10 18.35 4.50
C VAL A 50 -2.64 16.95 4.75
N LEU A 51 -2.04 15.96 4.09
CA LEU A 51 -2.34 14.56 4.30
C LEU A 51 -1.38 13.99 5.34
N GLY A 52 -1.93 13.24 6.30
CA GLY A 52 -1.15 12.50 7.28
C GLY A 52 -1.88 11.24 7.70
N GLY A 53 -1.17 10.24 8.19
CA GLY A 53 -1.80 9.03 8.71
C GLY A 53 -0.90 7.83 8.67
N THR A 54 -1.46 6.69 9.05
CA THR A 54 -0.76 5.42 9.07
C THR A 54 -1.70 4.34 8.57
N LEU A 55 -1.24 3.61 7.55
CA LEU A 55 -1.91 2.44 7.02
C LEU A 55 -1.04 1.21 7.25
N ARG A 56 -1.67 0.11 7.63
CA ARG A 56 -1.07 -1.22 7.67
C ARG A 56 -1.55 -1.95 6.43
N LEU A 57 -0.62 -2.39 5.61
CA LEU A 57 -0.90 -3.15 4.39
C LEU A 57 -0.50 -4.60 4.60
N GLY A 58 -1.45 -5.51 4.45
CA GLY A 58 -1.27 -6.95 4.56
C GLY A 58 -1.49 -7.63 3.23
N PHE A 59 -0.51 -8.38 2.74
CA PHE A 59 -0.65 -9.16 1.49
C PHE A 59 -0.46 -10.65 1.77
N THR A 60 -1.16 -11.52 1.05
CA THR A 60 -0.82 -12.94 1.10
C THR A 60 0.52 -13.17 0.41
N ARG A 61 1.28 -14.18 0.86
CA ARG A 61 2.66 -14.41 0.39
C ARG A 61 2.80 -14.47 -1.13
N ARG A 62 1.83 -15.10 -1.81
CA ARG A 62 1.77 -15.19 -3.29
C ARG A 62 1.85 -13.82 -3.99
N TYR A 63 1.34 -12.76 -3.38
CA TYR A 63 1.39 -11.40 -3.94
C TYR A 63 2.71 -10.68 -3.69
N LEU A 64 3.58 -11.25 -2.85
CA LEU A 64 4.92 -10.75 -2.55
C LEU A 64 6.04 -11.59 -3.17
N ASP A 65 5.72 -12.66 -3.91
CA ASP A 65 6.72 -13.55 -4.54
C ASP A 65 7.72 -12.84 -5.47
N TRP A 66 7.36 -11.65 -5.96
CA TRP A 66 8.22 -10.82 -6.81
C TRP A 66 9.23 -9.97 -6.02
N LEU A 67 8.97 -9.74 -4.73
CA LEU A 67 9.77 -8.87 -3.88
C LEU A 67 10.89 -9.69 -3.21
N PRO A 68 12.17 -9.48 -3.57
CA PRO A 68 13.26 -10.14 -2.88
C PRO A 68 13.29 -9.70 -1.42
N ARG A 69 13.56 -10.64 -0.51
CA ARG A 69 13.60 -10.40 0.93
C ARG A 69 12.36 -9.63 1.43
N ALA A 70 11.18 -10.02 0.96
CA ALA A 70 9.92 -9.36 1.29
C ALA A 70 9.72 -9.19 2.80
N GLU A 71 10.26 -10.12 3.60
CA GLU A 71 10.29 -10.10 5.07
C GLU A 71 10.98 -8.88 5.69
N GLU A 72 11.85 -8.17 4.97
CA GLU A 72 12.48 -6.94 5.46
C GLU A 72 11.53 -5.74 5.43
N VAL A 73 10.61 -5.73 4.47
CA VAL A 73 9.58 -4.70 4.36
C VAL A 73 8.29 -5.13 5.04
N PHE A 74 7.87 -6.38 4.83
CA PHE A 74 6.68 -7.01 5.38
C PHE A 74 7.05 -7.98 6.50
N ASN A 75 7.44 -7.42 7.65
CA ASN A 75 8.08 -8.15 8.76
C ASN A 75 7.12 -8.69 9.83
N ARG A 76 5.80 -8.58 9.62
CA ARG A 76 4.78 -9.07 10.56
C ARG A 76 3.85 -10.05 9.86
N GLU A 77 3.71 -11.26 10.38
CA GLU A 77 2.70 -12.21 9.89
C GLU A 77 1.50 -12.26 10.84
N ARG A 78 0.29 -12.06 10.30
CA ARG A 78 -0.95 -12.12 11.07
C ARG A 78 -2.14 -12.43 10.17
N GLY A 79 -2.96 -13.42 10.55
CA GLY A 79 -4.21 -13.72 9.86
C GLY A 79 -4.04 -14.18 8.40
N GLY A 80 -2.90 -14.81 8.07
CA GLY A 80 -2.60 -15.25 6.69
C GLY A 80 -2.00 -14.16 5.79
N TYR A 81 -1.73 -12.98 6.32
CA TYR A 81 -1.12 -11.85 5.61
C TYR A 81 0.25 -11.51 6.18
N LEU A 82 1.16 -11.09 5.30
CA LEU A 82 2.42 -10.43 5.60
C LEU A 82 2.19 -8.92 5.58
N TRP A 83 2.49 -8.27 6.69
CA TRP A 83 2.11 -6.90 6.99
C TRP A 83 3.30 -5.96 7.01
N THR A 84 3.07 -4.75 6.53
CA THR A 84 3.94 -3.60 6.72
C THR A 84 3.14 -2.39 7.16
N THR A 85 3.81 -1.44 7.81
CA THR A 85 3.24 -0.14 8.15
C THR A 85 3.74 0.89 7.16
N VAL A 86 2.84 1.73 6.68
CA VAL A 86 3.08 2.81 5.72
C VAL A 86 2.64 4.12 6.35
N HIS A 87 3.54 5.09 6.36
CA HIS A 87 3.27 6.43 6.87
C HIS A 87 2.92 7.34 5.70
N LEU A 88 1.73 7.94 5.77
CA LEU A 88 1.28 8.91 4.78
C LEU A 88 1.67 10.32 5.22
N SER A 89 2.09 11.14 4.26
CA SER A 89 2.46 12.53 4.47
C SER A 89 2.23 13.35 3.19
N GLY A 90 2.64 14.62 3.20
CA GLY A 90 2.52 15.50 2.03
C GLY A 90 1.17 16.21 1.98
N THR A 91 0.61 16.33 0.79
CA THR A 91 -0.69 16.98 0.57
C THR A 91 -1.65 16.04 -0.14
N ILE A 92 -2.92 16.41 -0.22
CA ILE A 92 -3.89 15.66 -1.03
C ILE A 92 -3.59 15.70 -2.54
N ASP A 93 -2.83 16.70 -3.01
CA ASP A 93 -2.40 16.80 -4.41
C ASP A 93 -1.11 16.03 -4.68
N GLU A 94 -0.22 16.01 -3.69
CA GLU A 94 1.07 15.34 -3.74
C GLU A 94 1.21 14.42 -2.52
N PRO A 95 0.45 13.31 -2.47
CA PRO A 95 0.54 12.37 -1.37
C PRO A 95 1.91 11.70 -1.38
N LYS A 96 2.51 11.62 -0.19
CA LYS A 96 3.81 10.95 0.03
C LYS A 96 3.63 9.75 0.93
N GLN A 97 4.48 8.76 0.72
CA GLN A 97 4.53 7.53 1.51
C GLN A 97 5.95 6.97 1.58
N ASP A 98 6.22 6.19 2.62
CA ASP A 98 7.55 5.66 2.93
C ASP A 98 7.80 4.21 2.47
N LEU A 99 6.80 3.52 1.91
CA LEU A 99 6.89 2.16 1.40
C LEU A 99 7.73 2.06 0.11
N SER A 100 7.50 2.92 -0.89
CA SER A 100 8.27 2.83 -2.15
C SER A 100 9.78 3.00 -1.94
N PRO A 101 10.27 3.99 -1.16
CA PRO A 101 11.68 4.08 -0.82
C PRO A 101 12.24 2.79 -0.19
N ARG A 102 11.50 2.17 0.74
CA ARG A 102 11.89 0.91 1.39
C ARG A 102 11.96 -0.26 0.42
N ILE A 103 11.02 -0.36 -0.53
CA ILE A 103 11.05 -1.37 -1.59
C ILE A 103 12.25 -1.15 -2.51
N ILE A 104 12.53 0.11 -2.91
CA ILE A 104 13.68 0.44 -3.77
C ILE A 104 15.00 0.05 -3.11
N GLU A 105 15.11 0.18 -1.79
CA GLU A 105 16.34 -0.20 -1.07
C GLU A 105 16.66 -1.69 -1.17
N LEU A 106 15.64 -2.57 -1.13
CA LEU A 106 15.83 -4.02 -1.34
C LEU A 106 16.42 -4.34 -2.71
N PHE A 107 16.17 -3.46 -3.68
CA PHE A 107 16.64 -3.63 -5.04
C PHE A 107 18.05 -3.10 -5.25
N LYS A 108 18.57 -2.16 -4.44
CA LYS A 108 19.90 -1.55 -4.67
C LYS A 108 21.07 -2.55 -4.71
N GLU A 109 20.90 -3.76 -4.17
CA GLU A 109 21.91 -4.83 -4.18
C GLU A 109 21.87 -5.72 -5.45
N SER A 110 20.95 -5.48 -6.41
CA SER A 110 20.84 -6.25 -7.66
C SER A 110 21.40 -5.50 -8.89
N PRO A 111 21.99 -6.17 -9.90
CA PRO A 111 22.58 -5.52 -11.07
C PRO A 111 21.60 -4.64 -11.85
N GLY A 112 21.99 -3.38 -12.12
CA GLY A 112 21.09 -2.27 -12.49
C GLY A 112 20.14 -2.47 -13.67
N ALA A 113 20.42 -3.38 -14.62
CA ALA A 113 19.51 -3.67 -15.74
C ALA A 113 18.25 -4.45 -15.31
N TYR A 114 18.38 -5.33 -14.30
CA TYR A 114 17.24 -6.09 -13.75
C TYR A 114 16.34 -5.19 -12.90
N LEU A 115 16.93 -4.22 -12.20
CA LEU A 115 16.20 -3.25 -11.39
C LEU A 115 15.34 -2.31 -12.19
N GLN A 116 15.82 -1.87 -13.35
CA GLN A 116 15.04 -0.99 -14.22
C GLN A 116 13.78 -1.69 -14.77
N LEU A 117 13.88 -2.99 -15.02
CA LEU A 117 12.75 -3.82 -15.45
C LEU A 117 11.75 -4.04 -14.30
N LEU A 118 12.23 -4.41 -13.11
CA LEU A 118 11.37 -4.60 -11.94
C LEU A 118 10.74 -3.29 -11.46
N PHE A 119 11.49 -2.18 -11.51
CA PHE A 119 10.99 -0.86 -11.11
C PHE A 119 9.91 -0.35 -12.07
N ARG A 120 10.04 -0.58 -13.38
CA ARG A 120 8.95 -0.32 -14.34
C ARG A 120 7.71 -1.15 -14.00
N GLN A 121 7.87 -2.46 -13.79
CA GLN A 121 6.76 -3.34 -13.43
C GLN A 121 6.10 -2.92 -12.10
N PHE A 122 6.89 -2.42 -11.14
CA PHE A 122 6.41 -1.88 -9.86
C PHE A 122 5.68 -0.56 -10.01
N GLU A 123 6.18 0.39 -10.80
CA GLU A 123 5.48 1.65 -11.10
C GLU A 123 4.16 1.39 -11.83
N ASP A 124 4.16 0.51 -12.82
CA ASP A 124 2.96 0.16 -13.58
C ASP A 124 1.93 -0.51 -12.68
N TRP A 125 2.38 -1.40 -11.79
CA TRP A 125 1.54 -1.98 -10.75
C TRP A 125 0.98 -0.93 -9.77
N LEU A 126 1.82 -0.04 -9.22
CA LEU A 126 1.37 1.03 -8.33
C LEU A 126 0.37 1.95 -9.02
N LYS A 127 0.60 2.33 -10.28
CA LYS A 127 -0.33 3.11 -11.08
C LYS A 127 -1.65 2.36 -11.26
N SER A 128 -1.64 1.05 -11.49
CA SER A 128 -2.89 0.27 -11.58
C SER A 128 -3.64 0.12 -10.26
N VAL A 129 -2.95 0.18 -9.11
CA VAL A 129 -3.56 0.04 -7.77
C VAL A 129 -4.06 1.36 -7.23
N PHE A 130 -3.36 2.47 -7.49
CA PHE A 130 -3.61 3.77 -6.88
C PHE A 130 -4.06 4.85 -7.88
N GLY A 131 -3.89 4.63 -9.18
CA GLY A 131 -4.47 5.46 -10.24
C GLY A 131 -5.87 4.97 -10.57
N GLY A 132 -6.87 5.52 -9.88
CA GLY A 132 -8.18 5.65 -10.52
C GLY A 132 -8.06 6.64 -11.67
N ASP A 133 -8.77 6.38 -12.76
CA ASP A 133 -8.91 7.30 -13.91
C ASP A 133 -9.08 8.77 -13.49
#